data_AF-W4FI57-F1
#
_entry.id   AF-W4FI57-F1
#
_cell.length_a   1.000
_cell.length_b   1.000
_cell.length_c   1.000
_cell.angle_alpha   90.00
_cell.angle_beta   90.00
_cell.angle_gamma   90.00
#
_symmetry.space_group_name_H-M   'P 1'
#
loop_
_entity.id
_entity.type
_entity.pdbx_description
1 polymer ?
#
loop_
_entity_poly.entity_id
_entity_poly.type
_entity_poly.pdbx_seq_one_letter_code
_entity_poly.pdbx_strand_id
1 'polypeptide(L)'
;MADLQRKQREEKMGAERKRMADDLLRRETQELKRPKHVINDLKAKARKHVEDMQVKRAQQAQERAHLLGKDVKRGDIKQRTIRVSWSNSKGSHSDETLVAAFREYGEIELVKMKGPDSARIIFVNALSATQAARIEGHNDITWRKVTLVGHAVHEQASAKHHHHHSHHHDQHSHHHETDAAKVQLELHPISPAELAQFEAVVFAHLNALSQRGVPTS
;
A
#
# COMPACT_ATOMS: atom_id res chain seq x y z
N MET A 1 -17.65 -58.57 -27.01
CA MET A 1 -18.47 -57.58 -27.76
C MET A 1 -17.95 -56.16 -27.59
N ALA A 2 -17.82 -55.64 -26.37
CA ALA A 2 -17.35 -54.26 -26.12
C ALA A 2 -15.99 -53.96 -26.78
N ASP A 3 -15.04 -54.89 -26.72
CA ASP A 3 -13.66 -54.72 -27.20
C ASP A 3 -13.57 -54.58 -28.72
N LEU A 4 -14.48 -55.25 -29.45
CA LEU A 4 -14.61 -55.10 -30.91
C LEU A 4 -15.12 -53.70 -31.27
N GLN A 5 -16.10 -53.18 -30.53
CA GLN A 5 -16.56 -51.78 -30.72
C GLN A 5 -15.48 -50.77 -30.33
N ARG A 6 -14.71 -51.04 -29.26
CA ARG A 6 -13.57 -50.22 -28.85
C ARG A 6 -12.51 -50.18 -29.95
N LYS A 7 -12.06 -51.34 -30.44
CA LYS A 7 -11.06 -51.45 -31.51
C LYS A 7 -11.52 -50.74 -32.79
N GLN A 8 -12.78 -50.92 -33.22
CA GLN A 8 -13.32 -50.21 -34.38
C GLN A 8 -13.40 -48.68 -34.18
N ARG A 9 -13.58 -48.18 -32.95
CA ARG A 9 -13.47 -46.74 -32.65
C ARG A 9 -12.02 -46.26 -32.71
N GLU A 10 -11.10 -47.00 -32.11
CA GLU A 10 -9.66 -46.67 -32.13
C GLU A 10 -9.09 -46.68 -33.56
N GLU A 11 -9.49 -47.64 -34.40
CA GLU A 11 -9.15 -47.71 -35.83
C GLU A 11 -9.75 -46.54 -36.64
N LYS A 12 -11.02 -46.19 -36.41
CA LYS A 12 -11.65 -45.02 -37.06
C LYS A 12 -10.95 -43.71 -36.68
N MET A 13 -10.75 -43.48 -35.38
CA MET A 13 -10.03 -42.28 -34.88
C MET A 13 -8.57 -42.25 -35.38
N GLY A 14 -7.91 -43.40 -35.50
CA GLY A 14 -6.57 -43.53 -36.06
C GLY A 14 -6.51 -43.17 -37.55
N ALA A 15 -7.45 -43.69 -38.35
CA ALA A 15 -7.58 -43.36 -39.77
C ALA A 15 -7.94 -41.89 -40.00
N GLU A 16 -8.77 -41.31 -39.14
CA GLU A 16 -9.13 -39.89 -39.18
C GLU A 16 -7.95 -38.99 -38.83
N ARG A 17 -7.22 -39.28 -37.74
CA ARG A 17 -5.97 -38.58 -37.37
C ARG A 17 -4.93 -38.66 -38.49
N LYS A 18 -4.76 -39.85 -39.11
CA LYS A 18 -3.85 -40.01 -40.24
C LYS A 18 -4.29 -39.14 -41.43
N ARG A 19 -5.57 -39.15 -41.80
CA ARG A 19 -6.09 -38.26 -42.84
C ARG A 19 -5.84 -36.79 -42.54
N MET A 20 -6.04 -36.33 -41.30
CA MET A 20 -5.74 -34.94 -40.93
C MET A 20 -4.24 -34.61 -41.05
N ALA A 21 -3.36 -35.55 -40.67
CA ALA A 21 -1.91 -35.38 -40.82
C ALA A 21 -1.48 -35.37 -42.30
N ASP A 22 -1.99 -36.29 -43.12
CA ASP A 22 -1.71 -36.36 -44.56
C ASP A 22 -2.23 -35.09 -45.28
N ASP A 23 -3.39 -34.56 -44.88
CA ASP A 23 -3.98 -33.34 -45.47
C ASP A 23 -3.24 -32.05 -45.02
N LEU A 24 -2.70 -32.02 -43.78
CA LEU A 24 -1.79 -30.97 -43.32
C LEU A 24 -0.47 -31.00 -44.10
N LEU A 25 0.17 -32.16 -44.20
CA LEU A 25 1.43 -32.35 -44.94
C LEU A 25 1.27 -31.99 -46.42
N ARG A 26 0.11 -32.30 -47.02
CA ARG A 26 -0.25 -31.91 -48.39
C ARG A 26 -0.41 -30.40 -48.55
N ARG A 27 -0.99 -29.69 -47.57
CA ARG A 27 -1.12 -28.23 -47.58
C ARG A 27 0.21 -27.51 -47.33
N GLU A 28 1.13 -28.15 -46.63
CA GLU A 28 2.50 -27.66 -46.38
C GLU A 28 3.40 -27.86 -47.60
N THR A 29 3.33 -29.04 -48.25
CA THR A 29 4.11 -29.33 -49.47
C THR A 29 3.56 -28.66 -50.73
N GLN A 30 2.28 -28.27 -50.77
CA GLN A 30 1.78 -27.37 -51.80
C GLN A 30 2.19 -25.92 -51.51
N GLU A 31 3.39 -25.53 -51.98
CA GLU A 31 3.75 -24.12 -52.23
C GLU A 31 2.84 -23.50 -53.31
N LEU A 32 1.60 -23.21 -52.94
CA LEU A 32 0.75 -22.27 -53.65
C LEU A 32 1.40 -20.88 -53.51
N LYS A 33 2.27 -20.54 -54.47
CA LYS A 33 2.98 -19.26 -54.56
C LYS A 33 1.99 -18.10 -54.70
N ARG A 34 1.47 -17.66 -53.56
CA ARG A 34 0.44 -16.62 -53.47
C ARG A 34 0.95 -15.35 -54.17
N PRO A 35 0.09 -14.63 -54.93
CA PRO A 35 0.49 -13.39 -55.59
C PRO A 35 1.15 -12.42 -54.61
N LYS A 36 2.17 -11.67 -55.08
CA LYS A 36 2.98 -10.78 -54.23
C LYS A 36 2.14 -9.78 -53.42
N HIS A 37 1.00 -9.32 -53.94
CA HIS A 37 0.07 -8.46 -53.19
C HIS A 37 -0.47 -9.19 -51.95
N VAL A 38 -1.05 -10.39 -52.07
CA VAL A 38 -1.58 -11.19 -50.95
C VAL A 38 -0.53 -11.43 -49.87
N ILE A 39 0.74 -11.63 -50.25
CA ILE A 39 1.85 -11.79 -49.31
C ILE A 39 2.17 -10.47 -48.59
N ASN A 40 2.14 -9.34 -49.29
CA ASN A 40 2.34 -8.02 -48.70
C ASN A 40 1.16 -7.63 -47.79
N ASP A 41 -0.07 -7.94 -48.16
CA ASP A 41 -1.27 -7.71 -47.35
C ASP A 41 -1.24 -8.54 -46.05
N LEU A 42 -0.81 -9.81 -46.13
CA LEU A 42 -0.55 -10.63 -44.94
C LEU A 42 0.53 -10.02 -44.05
N LYS A 43 1.63 -9.53 -44.63
CA LYS A 43 2.72 -8.88 -43.87
C LYS A 43 2.27 -7.57 -43.22
N ALA A 44 1.47 -6.76 -43.91
CA ALA A 44 0.90 -5.52 -43.38
C ALA A 44 -0.08 -5.82 -42.23
N LYS A 45 -0.98 -6.78 -42.40
CA LYS A 45 -1.92 -7.23 -41.37
C LYS A 45 -1.21 -7.83 -40.15
N ALA A 46 -0.13 -8.58 -40.36
CA ALA A 46 0.70 -9.13 -39.29
C ALA A 46 1.44 -8.03 -38.52
N ARG A 47 2.03 -7.04 -39.22
CA ARG A 47 2.66 -5.87 -38.58
C ARG A 47 1.66 -5.08 -37.74
N LYS A 48 0.50 -4.75 -38.31
CA LYS A 48 -0.56 -4.06 -37.57
C LYS A 48 -1.03 -4.85 -36.34
N HIS A 49 -1.18 -6.17 -36.43
CA HIS A 49 -1.55 -6.99 -35.27
C HIS A 49 -0.49 -6.96 -34.16
N VAL A 50 0.81 -6.92 -34.51
CA VAL A 50 1.89 -6.75 -33.51
C VAL A 50 1.84 -5.36 -32.87
N GLU A 51 1.58 -4.32 -33.65
CA GLU A 51 1.41 -2.93 -33.19
C GLU A 51 0.19 -2.78 -32.27
N ASP A 52 -0.99 -3.25 -32.68
CA ASP A 52 -2.22 -3.30 -31.88
C ASP A 52 -2.00 -4.03 -30.54
N MET A 53 -1.19 -5.10 -30.53
CA MET A 53 -0.83 -5.85 -29.32
C MET A 53 0.19 -5.13 -28.43
N GLN A 54 1.11 -4.36 -29.01
CA GLN A 54 2.02 -3.50 -28.23
C GLN A 54 1.26 -2.33 -27.60
N VAL A 55 0.34 -1.67 -28.33
CA VAL A 55 -0.52 -0.61 -27.80
C VAL A 55 -1.37 -1.12 -26.64
N LYS A 56 -2.03 -2.29 -26.79
CA LYS A 56 -2.79 -2.91 -25.69
C LYS A 56 -1.92 -3.24 -24.47
N ARG A 57 -0.70 -3.74 -24.67
CA ARG A 57 0.25 -3.99 -23.56
C ARG A 57 0.68 -2.69 -22.88
N ALA A 58 0.91 -1.62 -23.64
CA ALA A 58 1.26 -0.31 -23.09
C ALA A 58 0.12 0.30 -22.29
N GLN A 59 -1.13 0.22 -22.79
CA GLN A 59 -2.33 0.63 -22.08
C GLN A 59 -2.51 -0.15 -20.77
N GLN A 60 -2.42 -1.48 -20.79
CA GLN A 60 -2.50 -2.31 -19.58
C GLN A 60 -1.37 -2.01 -18.58
N ALA A 61 -0.16 -1.70 -19.05
CA ALA A 61 0.94 -1.27 -18.18
C ALA A 61 0.67 0.11 -17.55
N GLN A 62 0.12 1.05 -18.32
CA GLN A 62 -0.26 2.39 -17.84
C GLN A 62 -1.42 2.33 -16.84
N GLU A 63 -2.46 1.52 -17.09
CA GLU A 63 -3.56 1.26 -16.17
C GLU A 63 -3.06 0.65 -14.85
N ARG A 64 -2.20 -0.37 -14.93
CA ARG A 64 -1.57 -1.01 -13.76
C ARG A 64 -0.70 -0.03 -12.97
N ALA A 65 0.09 0.80 -13.65
CA ALA A 65 0.91 1.83 -13.02
C ALA A 65 0.07 2.94 -12.37
N HIS A 66 -1.07 3.31 -12.97
CA HIS A 66 -2.01 4.29 -12.43
C HIS A 66 -2.77 3.77 -11.21
N LEU A 67 -3.10 2.47 -11.16
CA LEU A 67 -3.67 1.82 -9.98
C LEU A 67 -2.64 1.80 -8.83
N LEU A 68 -1.47 1.19 -9.03
CA LEU A 68 -0.41 1.16 -8.00
C LEU A 68 0.00 2.57 -7.57
N GLY A 69 0.09 3.52 -8.50
CA GLY A 69 0.49 4.90 -8.25
C GLY A 69 -0.50 5.71 -7.41
N LYS A 70 -1.76 5.26 -7.24
CA LYS A 70 -2.72 5.87 -6.30
C LYS A 70 -2.54 5.33 -4.90
N ASP A 71 -2.46 4.01 -4.74
CA ASP A 71 -2.33 3.38 -3.43
C ASP A 71 -0.95 3.64 -2.80
N VAL A 72 0.13 3.62 -3.59
CA VAL A 72 1.49 3.95 -3.12
C VAL A 72 1.61 5.42 -2.67
N LYS A 73 0.90 6.36 -3.32
CA LYS A 73 0.92 7.78 -2.91
C LYS A 73 0.13 8.05 -1.63
N ARG A 74 -0.87 7.22 -1.32
CA ARG A 74 -1.63 7.28 -0.07
C ARG A 74 -0.90 6.56 1.07
N GLY A 75 -0.31 5.40 0.81
CA GLY A 75 0.33 4.57 1.85
C GLY A 75 -0.68 3.83 2.74
N ASP A 76 -0.18 3.02 3.68
CA ASP A 76 -0.99 2.13 4.51
C ASP A 76 -2.08 2.91 5.25
N ILE A 77 -3.31 2.42 5.17
CA ILE A 77 -4.47 2.92 5.91
C ILE A 77 -4.15 3.04 7.41
N LYS A 78 -3.34 2.15 8.00
CA LYS A 78 -2.89 2.26 9.40
C LYS A 78 -2.12 3.56 9.65
N GLN A 79 -1.09 3.84 8.84
CA GLN A 79 -0.28 5.06 8.90
C GLN A 79 -1.09 6.34 8.62
N ARG A 80 -2.25 6.20 7.97
CA ARG A 80 -3.22 7.28 7.72
C ARG A 80 -4.34 7.38 8.74
N THR A 81 -4.43 6.47 9.72
CA THR A 81 -5.52 6.44 10.69
C THR A 81 -5.05 6.93 12.06
N ILE A 82 -5.76 7.90 12.63
CA ILE A 82 -5.67 8.20 14.07
C ILE A 82 -6.85 7.56 14.81
N ARG A 83 -6.62 7.20 16.08
CA ARG A 83 -7.67 6.92 17.06
C ARG A 83 -7.81 8.12 17.97
N VAL A 84 -9.02 8.66 18.05
CA VAL A 84 -9.41 9.76 18.95
C VAL A 84 -10.32 9.19 20.04
N SER A 85 -10.18 9.71 21.25
CA SER A 85 -11.14 9.51 22.34
C SER A 85 -11.26 10.78 23.17
N TRP A 86 -12.46 11.04 23.67
CA TRP A 86 -12.82 12.19 24.51
C TRP A 86 -13.33 11.71 25.88
N SER A 87 -13.81 12.65 26.70
CA SER A 87 -14.59 12.31 27.89
C SER A 87 -15.99 12.89 27.73
N ASN A 88 -17.02 12.05 27.86
CA ASN A 88 -18.42 12.46 27.79
C ASN A 88 -18.80 13.47 28.91
N SER A 89 -17.96 13.63 29.94
CA SER A 89 -18.08 14.68 30.96
C SER A 89 -17.58 16.06 30.54
N LYS A 90 -16.81 16.15 29.45
CA LYS A 90 -16.30 17.42 28.88
C LYS A 90 -17.08 17.86 27.65
N GLY A 91 -17.53 16.90 26.84
CA GLY A 91 -18.30 17.14 25.63
C GLY A 91 -18.73 15.84 24.97
N SER A 92 -19.75 15.93 24.11
CA SER A 92 -20.12 14.86 23.17
C SER A 92 -19.66 15.29 21.78
N HIS A 93 -19.07 14.38 21.02
CA HIS A 93 -18.54 14.65 19.68
C HIS A 93 -19.22 13.78 18.64
N SER A 94 -19.93 14.41 17.70
CA SER A 94 -20.38 13.77 16.46
C SER A 94 -19.23 13.63 15.46
N ASP A 95 -19.45 12.82 14.43
CA ASP A 95 -18.59 12.76 13.24
C ASP A 95 -18.41 14.15 12.59
N GLU A 96 -19.46 14.97 12.51
CA GLU A 96 -19.34 16.37 12.05
C GLU A 96 -18.37 17.19 12.89
N THR A 97 -18.43 17.11 14.24
CA THR A 97 -17.48 17.85 15.09
C THR A 97 -16.05 17.33 14.98
N LEU A 98 -15.87 16.02 14.75
CA LEU A 98 -14.56 15.42 14.49
C LEU A 98 -14.02 15.83 13.12
N VAL A 99 -14.85 15.92 12.09
CA VAL A 99 -14.46 16.50 10.80
C VAL A 99 -14.09 17.97 10.96
N ALA A 100 -14.89 18.76 11.68
CA ALA A 100 -14.61 20.19 11.88
C ALA A 100 -13.26 20.43 12.55
N ALA A 101 -12.94 19.71 13.63
CA ALA A 101 -11.65 19.83 14.31
C ALA A 101 -10.48 19.28 13.47
N PHE A 102 -10.59 18.06 12.95
CA PHE A 102 -9.43 17.39 12.35
C PHE A 102 -9.13 17.78 10.89
N ARG A 103 -10.02 18.52 10.21
CA ARG A 103 -9.87 18.92 8.81
C ARG A 103 -8.79 19.98 8.58
N GLU A 104 -8.38 20.75 9.60
CA GLU A 104 -7.28 21.71 9.47
C GLU A 104 -5.92 21.02 9.20
N TYR A 105 -5.75 19.80 9.69
CA TYR A 105 -4.56 18.98 9.46
C TYR A 105 -4.55 18.30 8.08
N GLY A 106 -5.68 18.28 7.37
CA GLY A 106 -5.78 17.81 5.98
C GLY A 106 -7.09 17.11 5.64
N GLU A 107 -7.17 16.60 4.41
CA GLU A 107 -8.36 15.94 3.88
C GLU A 107 -8.63 14.59 4.59
N ILE A 108 -9.85 14.44 5.10
CA ILE A 108 -10.34 13.24 5.78
C ILE A 108 -11.05 12.35 4.76
N GLU A 109 -10.62 11.09 4.64
CA GLU A 109 -11.23 10.07 3.78
C GLU A 109 -12.45 9.41 4.46
N LEU A 110 -12.37 9.14 5.77
CA LEU A 110 -13.47 8.53 6.53
C LEU A 110 -13.35 8.77 8.04
N VAL A 111 -14.44 9.18 8.69
CA VAL A 111 -14.61 9.06 10.15
C VAL A 111 -15.39 7.78 10.46
N LYS A 112 -14.92 6.99 11.43
CA LYS A 112 -15.59 5.78 11.90
C LYS A 112 -15.66 5.77 13.42
N MET A 113 -16.85 6.07 13.94
CA MET A 113 -17.18 5.92 15.36
C MET A 113 -16.90 4.48 15.83
N LYS A 114 -16.46 4.34 17.09
CA LYS A 114 -16.08 3.06 17.71
C LYS A 114 -16.74 2.80 19.05
N GLY A 115 -17.14 3.85 19.75
CA GLY A 115 -17.98 3.83 20.94
C GLY A 115 -18.64 5.20 21.12
N PRO A 116 -19.33 5.45 22.24
CA PRO A 116 -19.88 6.77 22.56
C PRO A 116 -18.78 7.82 22.86
N ASP A 117 -17.56 7.37 23.16
CA ASP A 117 -16.44 8.16 23.65
C ASP A 117 -15.23 8.18 22.70
N SER A 118 -15.31 7.50 21.55
CA SER A 118 -14.15 7.23 20.72
C SER A 118 -14.44 6.92 19.24
N ALA A 119 -13.50 7.34 18.38
CA ALA A 119 -13.57 7.20 16.94
C ALA A 119 -12.20 6.82 16.33
N ARG A 120 -12.22 6.48 15.04
CA ARG A 120 -11.04 6.47 14.17
C ARG A 120 -11.27 7.42 13.00
N ILE A 121 -10.26 8.23 12.69
CA ILE A 121 -10.28 9.18 11.56
C ILE A 121 -9.19 8.73 10.60
N ILE A 122 -9.57 8.47 9.34
CA ILE A 122 -8.69 8.07 8.26
C ILE A 122 -8.48 9.30 7.37
N PHE A 123 -7.24 9.77 7.25
CA PHE A 123 -6.87 10.85 6.35
C PHE A 123 -6.56 10.32 4.95
N VAL A 124 -6.59 11.20 3.95
CA VAL A 124 -6.07 10.89 2.59
C VAL A 124 -4.54 10.74 2.60
N ASN A 125 -3.84 11.47 3.48
CA ASN A 125 -2.38 11.51 3.57
C ASN A 125 -1.85 11.11 4.97
N ALA A 126 -0.73 10.38 5.02
CA ALA A 126 -0.11 9.95 6.28
C ALA A 126 0.53 11.10 7.09
N LEU A 127 0.99 12.15 6.40
CA LEU A 127 1.51 13.37 7.05
C LEU A 127 0.42 14.05 7.88
N SER A 128 -0.78 14.22 7.33
CA SER A 128 -1.95 14.79 8.04
C SER A 128 -2.31 13.98 9.29
N ALA A 129 -2.34 12.66 9.20
CA ALA A 129 -2.57 11.78 10.35
C ALA A 129 -1.49 11.93 11.43
N THR A 130 -0.23 12.03 11.02
CA THR A 130 0.92 12.20 11.93
C THR A 130 0.92 13.57 12.60
N GLN A 131 0.62 14.64 11.85
CA GLN A 131 0.53 16.01 12.35
C GLN A 131 -0.65 16.17 13.33
N ALA A 132 -1.83 15.67 12.97
CA ALA A 132 -3.00 15.64 13.85
C ALA A 132 -2.70 14.87 15.15
N ALA A 133 -2.08 13.68 15.06
CA ALA A 133 -1.72 12.90 16.25
C ALA A 133 -0.65 13.57 17.12
N ARG A 134 0.24 14.40 16.54
CA ARG A 134 1.28 15.13 17.27
C ARG A 134 0.74 16.38 17.96
N ILE A 135 -0.20 17.11 17.34
CA ILE A 135 -0.72 18.38 17.88
C ILE A 135 -1.86 18.09 18.85
N GLU A 136 -2.91 17.40 18.41
CA GLU A 136 -4.06 17.06 19.27
C GLU A 136 -3.73 15.98 20.31
N GLY A 137 -2.60 15.27 20.14
CA GLY A 137 -2.03 14.38 21.17
C GLY A 137 -1.52 15.09 22.42
N HIS A 138 -1.37 16.41 22.38
CA HIS A 138 -1.07 17.26 23.55
C HIS A 138 -2.28 18.07 24.05
N ASN A 139 -3.45 17.94 23.39
CA ASN A 139 -4.67 18.67 23.74
C ASN A 139 -5.53 17.85 24.74
N ASP A 140 -4.99 17.69 25.95
CA ASP A 140 -5.66 17.04 27.09
C ASP A 140 -6.89 17.84 27.59
N ILE A 141 -7.14 19.05 27.06
CA ILE A 141 -8.31 19.86 27.37
C ILE A 141 -9.52 19.30 26.63
N THR A 142 -9.49 19.22 25.30
CA THR A 142 -10.61 18.70 24.49
C THR A 142 -10.64 17.18 24.47
N TRP A 143 -9.50 16.55 24.19
CA TRP A 143 -9.41 15.10 24.02
C TRP A 143 -8.99 14.40 25.32
N ARG A 144 -9.28 13.10 25.40
CA ARG A 144 -8.78 12.21 26.44
C ARG A 144 -7.51 11.50 25.99
N LYS A 145 -7.42 11.18 24.69
CA LYS A 145 -6.25 10.58 24.04
C LYS A 145 -6.40 10.62 22.52
N VAL A 146 -5.38 11.11 21.82
CA VAL A 146 -5.23 10.97 20.35
C VAL A 146 -3.96 10.16 20.07
N THR A 147 -4.03 9.21 19.13
CA THR A 147 -2.91 8.31 18.80
C THR A 147 -2.90 7.89 17.34
N LEU A 148 -1.71 7.73 16.74
CA LEU A 148 -1.54 7.17 15.39
C LEU A 148 -1.68 5.64 15.44
N VAL A 149 -2.48 5.05 14.55
CA VAL A 149 -2.74 3.61 14.53
C VAL A 149 -1.55 2.85 13.95
N GLY A 150 -1.06 1.86 14.70
CA GLY A 150 0.13 1.10 14.32
C GLY A 150 1.44 1.71 14.86
N HIS A 151 1.37 2.73 15.71
CA HIS A 151 2.46 3.09 16.62
C HIS A 151 2.03 2.79 18.06
N ALA A 152 2.83 1.99 18.76
CA ALA A 152 2.65 1.75 20.18
C ALA A 152 3.22 2.94 20.95
N VAL A 153 2.38 3.95 21.23
CA VAL A 153 2.74 5.06 22.13
C VAL A 153 3.07 4.45 23.50
N HIS A 154 4.33 4.60 23.91
CA HIS A 154 4.82 4.08 25.18
C HIS A 154 4.23 4.92 26.30
N GLU A 155 3.18 4.42 26.95
CA GLU A 155 2.66 5.03 28.16
C GLU A 155 3.74 4.91 29.24
N GLN A 156 4.33 6.05 29.67
CA GLN A 156 5.06 6.08 30.93
C GLN A 156 4.07 5.68 32.03
N ALA A 157 4.25 4.50 32.59
CA ALA A 157 3.32 3.92 33.55
C ALA A 157 3.26 4.78 34.81
N SER A 158 2.22 5.59 34.94
CA SER A 158 1.90 6.33 36.16
C SER A 158 1.54 5.33 37.26
N ALA A 159 2.55 4.88 37.99
CA ALA A 159 2.42 3.79 38.94
C ALA A 159 1.61 4.21 40.18
N LYS A 160 0.34 3.76 40.26
CA LYS A 160 -0.47 3.82 41.49
C LYS A 160 -1.61 2.78 41.51
N HIS A 161 -1.48 1.83 42.45
CA HIS A 161 -2.49 0.91 43.02
C HIS A 161 -3.07 -0.25 42.16
N HIS A 162 -2.60 -1.48 42.46
CA HIS A 162 -3.31 -2.58 43.16
C HIS A 162 -4.86 -2.74 42.98
N HIS A 163 -5.48 -3.95 42.96
CA HIS A 163 -5.10 -5.29 43.48
C HIS A 163 -5.70 -6.50 42.68
N HIS A 164 -5.12 -7.68 42.95
CA HIS A 164 -5.59 -9.09 42.82
C HIS A 164 -6.87 -9.50 42.05
N HIS A 165 -6.68 -10.47 41.14
CA HIS A 165 -7.10 -11.90 41.22
C HIS A 165 -6.25 -12.63 40.15
N SER A 166 -6.00 -13.95 40.06
CA SER A 166 -6.14 -15.19 40.83
C SER A 166 -5.90 -16.33 39.79
N HIS A 167 -5.40 -17.51 40.15
CA HIS A 167 -4.96 -18.55 39.20
C HIS A 167 -6.04 -19.08 38.23
N HIS A 168 -5.65 -19.47 37.00
CA HIS A 168 -5.46 -20.89 36.62
C HIS A 168 -4.75 -21.12 35.25
N HIS A 169 -4.38 -22.39 35.02
CA HIS A 169 -3.93 -23.10 33.80
C HIS A 169 -4.48 -22.63 32.43
N ASP A 170 -3.90 -22.96 31.27
CA ASP A 170 -2.82 -23.95 31.00
C ASP A 170 -1.86 -23.55 29.84
N GLN A 171 -0.90 -24.43 29.54
CA GLN A 171 0.21 -24.31 28.58
C GLN A 171 -0.21 -24.55 27.11
N HIS A 172 0.49 -23.89 26.16
CA HIS A 172 1.15 -24.57 25.04
C HIS A 172 2.14 -23.65 24.29
N SER A 173 3.17 -24.27 23.70
CA SER A 173 4.30 -23.66 22.96
C SER A 173 4.78 -24.73 21.94
N HIS A 174 5.59 -24.49 20.90
CA HIS A 174 6.47 -23.38 20.48
C HIS A 174 6.05 -22.84 19.08
N HIS A 175 6.74 -22.00 18.29
CA HIS A 175 8.17 -21.92 17.93
C HIS A 175 8.63 -20.53 17.41
N HIS A 176 9.95 -20.47 17.22
CA HIS A 176 10.78 -19.44 16.57
C HIS A 176 10.24 -18.97 15.20
N GLU A 177 10.31 -17.70 14.82
CA GLU A 177 11.47 -16.77 14.75
C GLU A 177 12.39 -17.04 13.55
N THR A 178 12.55 -16.02 12.71
CA THR A 178 13.78 -15.75 11.96
C THR A 178 14.13 -14.29 12.18
N ASP A 179 15.26 -14.04 12.86
CA ASP A 179 15.77 -12.69 13.10
C ASP A 179 16.10 -11.98 11.79
N ALA A 180 15.82 -10.67 11.76
CA ALA A 180 16.11 -9.78 10.65
C ALA A 180 16.51 -8.39 11.18
N ALA A 181 17.44 -8.36 12.15
CA ALA A 181 18.27 -7.21 12.51
C ALA A 181 17.50 -5.89 12.68
N LYS A 182 16.83 -5.76 13.82
CA LYS A 182 16.28 -4.49 14.31
C LYS A 182 17.39 -3.41 14.37
N VAL A 183 17.51 -2.60 13.33
CA VAL A 183 18.27 -1.34 13.38
C VAL A 183 17.45 -0.35 14.20
N GLN A 184 17.52 -0.52 15.53
CA GLN A 184 17.00 0.45 16.50
C GLN A 184 17.88 1.69 16.49
N LEU A 185 17.59 2.60 15.57
CA LEU A 185 17.97 4.00 15.72
C LEU A 185 17.24 4.54 16.95
N GLU A 186 17.95 4.59 18.08
CA GLU A 186 17.49 5.27 19.29
C GLU A 186 17.51 6.79 19.07
N LEU A 187 16.46 7.27 18.38
CA LEU A 187 16.09 8.67 18.38
C LEU A 187 15.54 9.01 19.77
N HIS A 188 16.44 9.33 20.70
CA HIS A 188 16.06 9.96 21.96
C HIS A 188 15.18 11.18 21.68
N PRO A 189 14.13 11.44 22.47
CA PRO A 189 13.23 12.56 22.24
C PRO A 189 13.94 13.89 22.54
N ILE A 190 14.54 14.47 21.50
CA ILE A 190 15.20 15.79 21.54
C ILE A 190 14.21 16.80 22.12
N SER A 191 14.58 17.42 23.24
CA SER A 191 13.73 18.43 23.89
C SER A 191 13.59 19.68 23.02
N PRO A 192 12.55 20.52 23.20
CA PRO A 192 12.41 21.77 22.47
C PRO A 192 13.63 22.71 22.63
N ALA A 193 14.35 22.62 23.75
CA ALA A 193 15.57 23.39 23.99
C ALA A 193 16.76 22.87 23.17
N GLU A 194 16.96 21.55 23.10
CA GLU A 194 18.03 20.93 22.29
C GLU A 194 17.76 21.12 20.79
N LEU A 195 16.48 21.05 20.36
CA LEU A 195 16.10 21.35 18.98
C LEU A 195 16.43 22.80 18.61
N ALA A 196 16.07 23.77 19.46
CA ALA A 196 16.38 25.18 19.25
C ALA A 196 17.90 25.45 19.24
N GLN A 197 18.69 24.74 20.07
CA GLN A 197 20.15 24.81 20.03
C GLN A 197 20.72 24.24 18.73
N PHE A 198 20.21 23.10 18.26
CA PHE A 198 20.63 22.50 16.99
C PHE A 198 20.30 23.40 15.80
N GLU A 199 19.08 23.94 15.74
CA GLU A 199 18.66 24.90 14.71
C GLU A 199 19.55 26.15 14.72
N ALA A 200 19.86 26.72 15.89
CA ALA A 200 20.76 27.87 16.01
C ALA A 200 22.17 27.58 15.46
N VAL A 201 22.73 26.40 15.73
CA VAL A 201 24.03 25.96 15.18
C VAL A 201 23.97 25.79 13.66
N VAL A 202 22.90 25.20 13.13
CA VAL A 202 22.69 25.03 11.68
C VAL A 202 22.55 26.38 10.98
N PHE A 203 21.73 27.30 11.50
CA PHE A 203 21.59 28.64 10.93
C PHE A 203 22.89 29.45 11.00
N ALA A 204 23.66 29.35 12.09
CA ALA A 204 24.98 29.98 12.18
C ALA A 204 25.94 29.42 11.11
N HIS A 205 25.95 28.10 10.87
CA HIS A 205 26.78 27.47 9.85
C HIS A 205 26.37 27.87 8.41
N LEU A 206 25.07 27.91 8.12
CA LEU A 206 24.53 28.35 6.83
C LEU A 206 24.86 29.83 6.55
N ASN A 207 24.77 30.70 7.56
CA ASN A 207 25.18 32.10 7.43
C ASN A 207 26.69 32.25 7.19
N ALA A 208 27.53 31.44 7.85
CA ALA A 208 28.98 31.44 7.62
C ALA A 208 29.35 30.94 6.21
N LEU A 209 28.61 29.98 5.66
CA LEU A 209 28.76 29.55 4.26
C LEU A 209 28.29 30.64 3.28
N SER A 210 27.18 31.30 3.56
CA SER A 210 26.67 32.43 2.75
C SER A 210 27.68 33.57 2.66
N GLN A 211 28.30 33.98 3.78
CA GLN A 211 29.33 35.02 3.79
C GLN A 211 30.64 34.62 3.10
N ARG A 212 30.95 33.31 3.02
CA ARG A 212 32.06 32.78 2.20
C ARG A 212 31.75 32.74 0.70
N GLY A 213 30.51 33.00 0.29
CA GLY A 213 30.06 32.99 -1.11
C GLY A 213 30.34 34.27 -1.90
N VAL A 214 30.96 35.30 -1.29
CA VAL A 214 31.23 36.59 -1.95
C VAL A 214 32.73 36.71 -2.30
N PRO A 215 33.16 36.37 -3.52
CA PRO A 215 34.44 36.83 -4.03
C PRO A 215 34.35 38.33 -4.31
N THR A 216 35.08 39.14 -3.53
CA THR A 216 35.29 40.56 -3.82
C THR A 216 36.30 40.69 -4.96
N SER A 217 35.80 40.98 -6.16
CA SER A 217 36.56 41.60 -7.25
C SER A 217 36.64 43.12 -7.06
#